data_AF-A0A9W7GEP2-F1
#
_entry.id   AF-A0A9W7GEP2-F1
#
_cell.length_a   1.000
_cell.length_b   1.000
_cell.length_c   1.000
_cell.angle_alpha   90.00
_cell.angle_beta   90.00
_cell.angle_gamma   90.00
#
_symmetry.space_group_name_H-M   'P 1'
#
loop_
_entity.id
_entity.type
_entity.pdbx_description
1 polymer ?
#
loop_
_entity_poly.entity_id
_entity_poly.type
_entity_poly.pdbx_seq_one_letter_code
_entity_poly.pdbx_strand_id
1 'polypeptide(L)'
;MLRASMPYEISDKVKSFYLHQHGVKNNHSSWRIALSKNLESYKFEMAIVLLLLLDVWCVFIEILGYEGGLNLHVPWVQTLADVVAVTSKTIVGVFVVDTVLHIVAFGPKHYFGNKWYVLDGVVVFFTAIIEFIIHPLVHASHNSESSDHRSLSSEDSSEAETSHQETTTETIAVLLTLMRTWRFIRLVHGVAFSEKLRNDEIHKLEKEERMLETELTHAVEHDGLLMKENGDLRKRVLELEKTLEEALKKAKV
;
A
#
# COMPACT_ATOMS: atom_id res chain seq x y z
N MET A 1 11.12 6.90 -27.14
CA MET A 1 10.25 6.84 -28.33
C MET A 1 10.21 5.41 -28.84
N LEU A 2 9.00 4.88 -28.99
CA LEU A 2 8.61 3.67 -29.75
C LEU A 2 8.97 2.27 -29.20
N ARG A 3 8.00 1.66 -28.51
CA ARG A 3 7.47 0.28 -28.67
C ARG A 3 6.57 -0.05 -27.47
N ALA A 4 5.49 -0.81 -27.55
CA ALA A 4 4.79 -1.48 -28.64
C ALA A 4 3.32 -1.61 -28.21
N SER A 5 2.41 -1.54 -29.19
CA SER A 5 0.98 -1.78 -29.02
C SER A 5 0.71 -3.06 -28.22
N MET A 6 0.04 -2.93 -27.08
CA MET A 6 -0.70 -4.05 -26.50
C MET A 6 -1.91 -4.37 -27.41
N PRO A 7 -2.17 -5.65 -27.73
CA PRO A 7 -3.46 -6.05 -28.28
C PRO A 7 -4.51 -6.00 -27.16
N TYR A 8 -5.32 -4.94 -27.17
CA TYR A 8 -6.41 -4.69 -26.22
C TYR A 8 -7.61 -5.65 -26.37
N GLU A 9 -7.59 -6.60 -27.30
CA GLU A 9 -8.77 -7.37 -27.71
C GLU A 9 -9.15 -8.56 -26.79
N ILE A 10 -8.27 -8.98 -25.89
CA ILE A 10 -8.58 -10.08 -24.94
C ILE A 10 -9.24 -9.55 -23.65
N SER A 11 -9.20 -8.23 -23.43
CA SER A 11 -9.76 -7.62 -22.22
C SER A 11 -11.29 -7.57 -22.23
N ASP A 12 -11.95 -7.38 -23.37
CA ASP A 12 -13.39 -7.06 -23.37
C ASP A 12 -14.30 -8.23 -23.00
N LYS A 13 -13.95 -9.48 -23.33
CA LYS A 13 -14.75 -10.65 -22.89
C LYS A 13 -14.55 -10.96 -21.40
N VAL A 14 -13.34 -10.81 -20.88
CA VAL A 14 -13.04 -11.01 -19.46
C VAL A 14 -13.62 -9.86 -18.63
N LYS A 15 -13.54 -8.62 -19.12
CA LYS A 15 -14.13 -7.43 -18.50
C LYS A 15 -15.65 -7.44 -18.58
N SER A 16 -16.23 -7.96 -19.67
CA SER A 16 -17.67 -8.23 -19.78
C SER A 16 -18.12 -9.31 -18.80
N PHE A 17 -17.34 -10.39 -18.61
CA PHE A 17 -17.63 -11.43 -17.64
C PHE A 17 -17.52 -10.94 -16.18
N TYR A 18 -16.51 -10.13 -15.86
CA TYR A 18 -16.36 -9.48 -14.55
C TYR A 18 -17.44 -8.41 -14.29
N LEU A 19 -17.81 -7.61 -15.30
CA LEU A 19 -18.89 -6.61 -15.20
C LEU A 19 -20.28 -7.27 -15.12
N HIS A 20 -20.46 -8.45 -15.73
CA HIS A 20 -21.71 -9.20 -15.67
C HIS A 20 -21.90 -9.88 -14.30
N GLN A 21 -20.83 -10.31 -13.63
CA GLN A 21 -20.93 -10.91 -12.29
C GLN A 21 -21.11 -9.87 -11.16
N HIS A 22 -20.69 -8.62 -11.39
CA HIS A 22 -20.92 -7.48 -10.49
C HIS A 22 -22.09 -6.56 -10.93
N GLY A 23 -23.08 -7.13 -11.63
CA GLY A 23 -24.33 -6.47 -11.99
C GLY A 23 -25.28 -6.31 -10.81
N VAL A 24 -24.94 -5.47 -9.83
CA VAL A 24 -25.91 -4.87 -8.89
C VAL A 24 -25.95 -3.37 -9.17
N LYS A 25 -27.02 -2.95 -9.86
CA LYS A 25 -27.40 -1.55 -10.00
C LYS A 25 -27.59 -0.95 -8.61
N ASN A 26 -26.76 0.03 -8.24
CA ASN A 26 -27.12 1.08 -7.28
C ASN A 26 -26.29 2.33 -7.57
N ASN A 27 -26.97 3.45 -7.80
CA ASN A 27 -26.42 4.77 -8.17
C ASN A 27 -25.57 5.43 -7.06
N HIS A 28 -25.17 4.69 -6.02
CA HIS A 28 -24.64 5.23 -4.76
C HIS A 28 -23.15 4.92 -4.50
N SER A 29 -22.46 4.22 -5.41
CA SER A 29 -21.07 3.76 -5.21
C SER A 29 -20.06 4.20 -6.27
N SER A 30 -20.43 4.98 -7.28
CA SER A 30 -19.48 5.48 -8.29
C SER A 30 -18.34 6.29 -7.65
N TRP A 31 -18.65 7.09 -6.62
CA TRP A 31 -17.65 7.86 -5.88
C TRP A 31 -16.75 6.97 -5.00
N ARG A 32 -17.28 5.87 -4.44
CA ARG A 32 -16.48 4.90 -3.66
C ARG A 32 -15.52 4.12 -4.55
N ILE A 33 -15.96 3.78 -5.77
CA ILE A 33 -15.11 3.12 -6.77
C ILE A 33 -14.02 4.09 -7.26
N ALA A 34 -14.36 5.36 -7.50
CA ALA A 34 -13.37 6.39 -7.85
C ALA A 34 -12.37 6.63 -6.71
N LEU A 35 -12.85 6.66 -5.46
CA LEU A 35 -12.01 6.79 -4.27
C LEU A 35 -11.08 5.59 -4.10
N SER A 36 -11.60 4.37 -4.24
CA SER A 36 -10.81 3.14 -4.19
C SER A 36 -9.72 3.14 -5.25
N LYS A 37 -10.02 3.55 -6.49
CA LYS A 37 -9.01 3.67 -7.56
C LYS A 37 -7.93 4.70 -7.25
N ASN A 38 -8.30 5.80 -6.60
CA ASN A 38 -7.32 6.81 -6.18
C ASN A 38 -6.46 6.32 -5.01
N LEU A 39 -7.05 5.57 -4.07
CA LEU A 39 -6.35 4.97 -2.94
C LEU A 39 -5.38 3.86 -3.36
N GLU A 40 -5.75 3.08 -4.37
CA GLU A 40 -4.95 1.99 -4.95
C GLU A 40 -3.89 2.52 -5.96
N SER A 41 -3.87 3.84 -6.20
CA SER A 41 -2.84 4.44 -7.03
C SER A 41 -1.48 4.35 -6.32
N TYR A 42 -0.47 3.88 -7.04
CA TYR A 42 0.92 3.82 -6.55
C TYR A 42 1.41 5.16 -5.96
N LYS A 43 0.89 6.29 -6.46
CA LYS A 43 1.24 7.62 -5.95
C LYS A 43 0.72 7.86 -4.53
N PHE A 44 -0.47 7.35 -4.22
CA PHE A 44 -1.10 7.52 -2.92
C PHE A 44 -0.48 6.57 -1.90
N GLU A 45 -0.23 5.31 -2.27
CA GLU A 45 0.50 4.38 -1.41
C GLU A 45 1.90 4.90 -1.06
N MET A 46 2.66 5.38 -2.06
CA MET A 46 3.97 5.99 -1.82
C MET A 46 3.88 7.27 -0.99
N ALA A 47 2.81 8.06 -1.13
CA ALA A 47 2.60 9.25 -0.31
C ALA A 47 2.39 8.89 1.17
N ILE A 48 1.59 7.85 1.47
CA ILE A 48 1.39 7.37 2.85
C ILE A 48 2.71 6.84 3.42
N VAL A 49 3.45 6.02 2.66
CA VAL A 49 4.75 5.50 3.09
C VAL A 49 5.75 6.64 3.34
N LEU A 50 5.79 7.65 2.48
CA LEU A 50 6.62 8.83 2.68
C LEU A 50 6.20 9.62 3.94
N LEU A 51 4.89 9.77 4.17
CA LEU A 51 4.36 10.43 5.37
C LEU A 51 4.73 9.64 6.64
N LEU A 52 4.74 8.31 6.59
CA LEU A 52 5.16 7.44 7.70
C LEU A 52 6.66 7.58 7.97
N LEU A 53 7.47 7.70 6.94
CA LEU A 53 8.91 7.95 7.09
C LEU A 53 9.19 9.34 7.67
N LEU A 54 8.44 10.37 7.23
CA LEU A 54 8.54 11.72 7.75
C LEU A 54 8.11 11.77 9.23
N ASP A 55 7.06 11.05 9.61
CA ASP A 55 6.62 10.90 11.01
C ASP A 55 7.71 10.31 11.90
N VAL A 56 8.35 9.21 11.47
CA VAL A 56 9.48 8.59 12.19
C VAL A 56 10.64 9.59 12.32
N TRP A 57 10.90 10.38 11.28
CA TRP A 57 11.92 11.42 11.32
C TRP A 57 11.59 12.56 12.30
N CYS A 58 10.33 13.00 12.34
CA CYS A 58 9.86 13.99 13.32
C CYS A 58 10.01 13.47 14.76
N VAL A 59 9.62 12.23 15.01
CA VAL A 59 9.79 11.58 16.33
C VAL A 59 11.26 11.47 16.70
N PHE A 60 12.13 11.15 15.74
CA PHE A 60 13.57 11.11 15.98
C PHE A 60 14.13 12.48 16.38
N ILE A 61 13.70 13.56 15.72
CA ILE A 61 14.07 14.93 16.11
C ILE A 61 13.51 15.28 17.49
N GLU A 62 12.27 14.89 17.79
CA GLU A 62 11.62 15.09 19.09
C GLU A 62 12.40 14.39 20.22
N ILE A 63 12.81 13.13 20.02
CA ILE A 63 13.62 12.36 20.97
C ILE A 63 15.03 12.95 21.11
N LEU A 64 15.67 13.35 20.01
CA LEU A 64 16.98 14.01 20.05
C LEU A 64 16.93 15.35 20.80
N GLY A 65 15.82 16.08 20.70
CA GLY A 65 15.60 17.29 21.49
C GLY A 65 15.35 17.02 22.98
N TYR A 66 14.87 15.82 23.33
CA TYR A 66 14.58 15.40 24.70
C TYR A 66 15.80 14.83 25.43
N GLU A 67 16.54 13.88 24.83
CA GLU A 67 17.75 13.28 25.43
C GLU A 67 19.02 14.10 25.15
N GLY A 68 19.12 14.65 23.96
CA GLY A 68 20.24 15.48 23.55
C GLY A 68 20.01 16.88 24.04
N GLY A 69 20.50 17.20 25.23
CA GLY A 69 20.59 18.57 25.75
C GLY A 69 21.41 19.48 24.84
N LEU A 70 20.85 19.87 23.70
CA LEU A 70 21.14 21.12 23.00
C LEU A 70 20.64 22.26 23.90
N ASN A 71 21.24 22.37 25.09
CA ASN A 71 21.34 23.58 25.92
C ASN A 71 22.18 24.66 25.21
N LEU A 72 22.19 24.63 23.88
CA LEU A 72 22.55 25.76 23.07
C LEU A 72 21.32 26.66 23.19
N HIS A 73 21.42 27.70 24.04
CA HIS A 73 20.43 28.77 24.18
C HIS A 73 20.34 29.55 22.86
N VAL A 74 19.87 28.88 21.82
CA VAL A 74 19.70 29.43 20.49
C VAL A 74 18.20 29.43 20.19
N PRO A 75 17.64 30.60 19.88
CA PRO A 75 16.19 30.76 19.69
C PRO A 75 15.65 29.90 18.54
N TRP A 76 16.49 29.53 17.56
CA TRP A 76 16.08 28.70 16.43
C TRP A 76 15.77 27.25 16.83
N VAL A 77 16.46 26.68 17.84
CA VAL A 77 16.24 25.28 18.26
C VAL A 77 14.90 25.12 18.97
N GLN A 78 14.55 26.07 19.84
CA GLN A 78 13.25 26.08 20.53
C GLN A 78 12.10 26.23 19.53
N THR A 79 12.26 27.15 18.57
CA THR A 79 11.27 27.31 17.50
C THR A 79 11.10 26.02 16.68
N LEU A 80 12.20 25.32 16.37
CA LEU A 80 12.11 24.04 15.67
C LEU A 80 11.44 22.96 16.50
N ALA A 81 11.73 22.87 17.80
CA ALA A 81 11.08 21.91 18.69
C ALA A 81 9.56 22.13 18.74
N ASP A 82 9.12 23.39 18.87
CA ASP A 82 7.70 23.74 18.86
C ASP A 82 7.03 23.40 17.52
N VAL A 83 7.68 23.74 16.40
CA VAL A 83 7.18 23.43 15.06
C VAL A 83 7.10 21.92 14.84
N VAL A 84 8.12 21.16 15.26
CA VAL A 84 8.14 19.70 15.15
C VAL A 84 7.05 19.07 16.01
N ALA A 85 6.81 19.56 17.23
CA ALA A 85 5.76 19.07 18.11
C ALA A 85 4.34 19.36 17.57
N VAL A 86 4.13 20.51 16.93
CA VAL A 86 2.85 20.81 16.25
C VAL A 86 2.71 19.98 14.96
N THR A 87 3.81 19.80 14.24
CA THR A 87 3.84 19.03 12.99
C THR A 87 3.56 17.55 13.25
N SER A 88 4.15 16.95 14.29
CA SER A 88 3.92 15.55 14.66
C SER A 88 2.45 15.31 15.01
N LYS A 89 1.83 16.21 15.79
CA LYS A 89 0.38 16.18 16.07
C LYS A 89 -0.46 16.29 14.80
N THR A 90 -0.07 17.16 13.87
CA THR A 90 -0.79 17.34 12.59
C THR A 90 -0.71 16.09 11.72
N ILE A 91 0.45 15.44 11.65
CA ILE A 91 0.67 14.19 10.91
C ILE A 91 -0.21 13.07 11.49
N VAL A 92 -0.32 12.97 12.81
CA VAL A 92 -1.24 12.02 13.46
C VAL A 92 -2.68 12.25 12.98
N GLY A 93 -3.14 13.49 12.92
CA GLY A 93 -4.46 13.84 12.39
C GLY A 93 -4.65 13.41 10.93
N VAL A 94 -3.66 13.65 10.07
CA VAL A 94 -3.70 13.22 8.67
C VAL A 94 -3.79 11.70 8.56
N PHE A 95 -3.08 10.94 9.40
CA PHE A 95 -3.18 9.47 9.42
C PHE A 95 -4.53 8.94 9.88
N VAL A 96 -5.20 9.63 10.80
CA VAL A 96 -6.57 9.28 11.19
C VAL A 96 -7.51 9.46 10.01
N VAL A 97 -7.42 10.59 9.30
CA VAL A 97 -8.22 10.85 8.11
C VAL A 97 -7.95 9.82 7.02
N ASP A 98 -6.67 9.51 6.74
CA ASP A 98 -6.27 8.48 5.78
C ASP A 98 -6.88 7.12 6.12
N THR A 99 -6.76 6.69 7.38
CA THR A 99 -7.29 5.41 7.84
C THR A 99 -8.82 5.35 7.70
N VAL A 100 -9.52 6.44 8.01
CA VAL A 100 -10.98 6.54 7.80
C VAL A 100 -11.32 6.48 6.31
N LEU A 101 -10.57 7.18 5.46
CA LEU A 101 -10.75 7.16 4.00
C LEU A 101 -10.57 5.74 3.45
N HIS A 102 -9.59 5.01 3.96
CA HIS A 102 -9.34 3.60 3.65
C HIS A 102 -10.52 2.71 4.04
N ILE A 103 -11.03 2.83 5.27
CA ILE A 103 -12.18 2.06 5.75
C ILE A 103 -13.43 2.33 4.89
N VAL A 104 -13.67 3.58 4.51
CA VAL A 104 -14.82 3.97 3.66
C VAL A 104 -14.67 3.47 2.22
N ALA A 105 -13.46 3.53 1.66
CA ALA A 105 -13.17 3.10 0.29
C ALA A 105 -13.37 1.58 0.13
N PHE A 106 -12.69 0.77 0.94
CA PHE A 106 -12.76 -0.70 0.85
C PHE A 106 -14.04 -1.28 1.47
N GLY A 107 -14.67 -0.52 2.35
CA GLY A 107 -15.92 -0.86 3.00
C GLY A 107 -15.75 -1.83 4.18
N PRO A 108 -16.63 -1.74 5.18
CA PRO A 108 -16.49 -2.49 6.43
C PRO A 108 -16.55 -4.01 6.24
N LYS A 109 -17.30 -4.52 5.26
CA LYS A 109 -17.44 -5.97 5.04
C LYS A 109 -16.14 -6.67 4.64
N HIS A 110 -15.30 -6.04 3.81
CA HIS A 110 -14.00 -6.60 3.46
C HIS A 110 -12.98 -6.38 4.59
N TYR A 111 -13.06 -5.22 5.25
CA TYR A 111 -12.22 -4.85 6.37
C TYR A 111 -12.32 -5.84 7.54
N PHE A 112 -13.54 -6.26 7.94
CA PHE A 112 -13.74 -7.24 9.03
C PHE A 112 -13.33 -8.68 8.67
N GLY A 113 -13.06 -8.98 7.40
CA GLY A 113 -12.58 -10.31 6.99
C GLY A 113 -11.10 -10.56 7.33
N ASN A 114 -10.30 -9.50 7.38
CA ASN A 114 -8.87 -9.56 7.60
C ASN A 114 -8.51 -8.98 8.97
N LYS A 115 -8.21 -9.87 9.92
CA LYS A 115 -7.93 -9.51 11.33
C LYS A 115 -6.83 -8.46 11.50
N TRP A 116 -5.85 -8.43 10.60
CA TRP A 116 -4.72 -7.49 10.63
C TRP A 116 -5.14 -6.05 10.35
N TYR A 117 -5.99 -5.81 9.35
CA TYR A 117 -6.46 -4.46 9.04
C TYR A 117 -7.36 -3.93 10.15
N VAL A 118 -8.24 -4.79 10.72
CA VAL A 118 -9.09 -4.42 11.87
C VAL A 118 -8.26 -3.99 13.06
N LEU A 119 -7.21 -4.76 13.39
CA LEU A 119 -6.35 -4.43 14.51
C LEU A 119 -5.64 -3.09 14.28
N ASP A 120 -5.13 -2.84 13.06
CA ASP A 120 -4.50 -1.57 12.73
C ASP A 120 -5.44 -0.37 12.92
N GLY A 121 -6.70 -0.44 12.43
CA GLY A 121 -7.64 0.67 12.62
C GLY A 121 -8.07 0.86 14.07
N VAL A 122 -8.17 -0.21 14.85
CA VAL A 122 -8.41 -0.12 16.29
C VAL A 122 -7.26 0.62 16.97
N VAL A 123 -6.01 0.26 16.67
CA VAL A 123 -4.83 0.92 17.26
C VAL A 123 -4.77 2.40 16.86
N VAL A 124 -5.03 2.73 15.59
CA VAL A 124 -5.08 4.12 15.11
C VAL A 124 -6.18 4.91 15.82
N PHE A 125 -7.35 4.31 16.01
CA PHE A 125 -8.48 4.97 16.67
C PHE A 125 -8.21 5.22 18.16
N PHE A 126 -7.66 4.24 18.88
CA PHE A 126 -7.24 4.43 20.27
C PHE A 126 -6.15 5.49 20.39
N THR A 127 -5.17 5.49 19.49
CA THR A 127 -4.13 6.52 19.45
C THR A 127 -4.72 7.91 19.23
N ALA A 128 -5.71 8.03 18.34
CA ALA A 128 -6.42 9.29 18.09
C ALA A 128 -7.18 9.79 19.32
N ILE A 129 -7.87 8.90 20.04
CA ILE A 129 -8.57 9.26 21.28
C ILE A 129 -7.56 9.77 22.33
N ILE A 130 -6.44 9.08 22.51
CA ILE A 130 -5.43 9.47 23.50
C ILE A 130 -4.83 10.83 23.11
N GLU A 131 -4.46 11.03 21.85
CA GLU A 131 -3.81 12.26 21.36
C GLU A 131 -4.76 13.47 21.32
N PHE A 132 -6.02 13.31 20.87
CA PHE A 132 -6.93 14.43 20.63
C PHE A 132 -7.93 14.69 21.74
N ILE A 133 -8.23 13.70 22.59
CA ILE A 133 -9.24 13.83 23.65
C ILE A 133 -8.56 13.82 25.01
N ILE A 134 -7.75 12.80 25.30
CA ILE A 134 -7.17 12.62 26.64
C ILE A 134 -6.06 13.65 26.88
N HIS A 135 -5.13 13.81 25.94
CA HIS A 135 -4.01 14.72 26.11
C HIS A 135 -4.46 16.19 26.30
N PRO A 136 -5.40 16.77 25.51
CA PRO A 136 -5.88 18.13 25.75
C PRO A 136 -6.72 18.27 27.03
N LEU A 137 -7.49 17.24 27.40
CA LEU A 137 -8.32 17.25 28.61
C LEU A 137 -7.45 17.30 29.87
N VAL A 138 -6.40 16.48 29.92
CA VAL A 138 -5.43 16.49 31.01
C VAL A 138 -4.74 17.85 31.08
N HIS A 139 -4.29 18.39 29.95
CA HIS A 139 -3.62 19.70 29.90
C HIS A 139 -4.54 20.88 30.29
N ALA A 140 -5.83 20.81 29.96
CA ALA A 140 -6.82 21.83 30.35
C ALA A 140 -7.12 21.83 31.86
N SER A 141 -7.08 20.67 32.51
CA SER A 141 -7.22 20.56 33.97
C SER A 141 -6.11 21.35 34.68
N HIS A 142 -4.86 21.25 34.21
CA HIS A 142 -3.71 21.97 34.78
C HIS A 142 -3.79 23.49 34.62
N ASN A 143 -4.29 23.99 33.48
CA ASN A 143 -4.43 25.44 33.26
C ASN A 143 -5.58 26.06 34.07
N SER A 144 -6.54 25.25 34.52
CA SER A 144 -7.69 25.73 35.29
C SER A 144 -7.34 25.98 36.76
N GLU A 145 -6.54 25.10 37.39
CA GLU A 145 -6.08 25.28 38.77
C GLU A 145 -5.08 26.44 38.94
N SER A 146 -4.27 26.74 37.93
CA SER A 146 -3.30 27.84 38.00
C SER A 146 -3.90 29.25 37.94
N SER A 147 -5.18 29.39 37.56
CA SER A 147 -5.85 30.68 37.44
C SER A 147 -6.56 31.17 38.72
N ASP A 148 -6.83 30.29 39.69
CA ASP A 148 -7.61 30.63 40.90
C ASP A 148 -6.75 31.01 42.13
N HIS A 149 -5.42 30.87 42.06
CA HIS A 149 -4.53 31.12 43.20
C HIS A 149 -3.64 32.37 43.05
N ARG A 150 -4.23 33.53 42.71
CA ARG A 150 -3.54 34.83 42.82
C ARG A 150 -3.98 35.69 44.01
N SER A 151 -4.69 35.10 44.97
CA SER A 151 -5.16 35.80 46.16
C SER A 151 -4.65 35.14 47.45
N LEU A 152 -3.58 35.72 48.00
CA LEU A 152 -3.22 35.76 49.42
C LEU A 152 -2.83 34.46 50.16
N SER A 153 -1.52 34.34 50.42
CA SER A 153 -0.83 33.80 51.62
C SER A 153 -1.36 32.51 52.29
N SER A 154 -0.52 31.48 52.34
CA SER A 154 0.26 31.06 53.53
C SER A 154 0.76 29.63 53.35
N GLU A 155 1.91 29.37 53.95
CA GLU A 155 2.68 28.13 53.89
C GLU A 155 1.93 26.87 54.34
N ASP A 156 2.42 25.76 53.80
CA ASP A 156 2.47 24.40 54.34
C ASP A 156 1.52 23.35 53.70
N SER A 157 2.15 22.23 53.31
CA SER A 157 1.59 20.96 52.80
C SER A 157 0.95 20.91 51.40
N SER A 158 1.76 20.99 50.33
CA SER A 158 1.34 20.59 48.97
C SER A 158 2.48 20.00 48.13
N GLU A 159 3.31 19.12 48.71
CA GLU A 159 4.35 18.38 47.97
C GLU A 159 3.87 17.00 47.46
N ALA A 160 2.69 16.53 47.87
CA ALA A 160 2.19 15.20 47.52
C ALA A 160 1.32 15.17 46.24
N GLU A 161 0.57 16.23 45.92
CA GLU A 161 -0.39 16.20 44.80
C GLU A 161 0.22 16.57 43.44
N THR A 162 1.31 17.34 43.41
CA THR A 162 2.06 17.67 42.18
C THR A 162 2.82 16.46 41.61
N SER A 163 3.31 15.56 42.47
CA SER A 163 4.07 14.37 42.04
C SER A 163 3.22 13.33 41.29
N HIS A 164 1.96 13.13 41.70
CA HIS A 164 1.08 12.17 41.04
C HIS A 164 0.66 12.65 39.65
N GLN A 165 0.45 13.95 39.48
CA GLN A 165 -0.09 14.52 38.25
C GLN A 165 0.97 14.58 37.13
N GLU A 166 2.24 14.91 37.44
CA GLU A 166 3.35 14.91 36.48
C GLU A 166 3.61 13.51 35.88
N THR A 167 3.51 12.46 36.72
CA THR A 167 3.64 11.07 36.24
C THR A 167 2.55 10.68 35.24
N THR A 168 1.34 11.27 35.31
CA THR A 168 0.27 10.95 34.36
C THR A 168 0.56 11.50 32.97
N THR A 169 1.08 12.73 32.86
CA THR A 169 1.47 13.33 31.59
C THR A 169 2.66 12.62 30.95
N GLU A 170 3.66 12.25 31.74
CA GLU A 170 4.80 11.45 31.29
C GLU A 170 4.34 10.06 30.83
N THR A 171 3.45 9.42 31.59
CA THR A 171 2.90 8.11 31.23
C THR A 171 2.14 8.19 29.90
N ILE A 172 1.31 9.22 29.69
CA ILE A 172 0.59 9.43 28.43
C ILE A 172 1.58 9.63 27.27
N ALA A 173 2.64 10.42 27.46
CA ALA A 173 3.66 10.63 26.42
C ALA A 173 4.39 9.33 26.06
N VAL A 174 4.75 8.51 27.05
CA VAL A 174 5.34 7.18 26.82
C VAL A 174 4.36 6.25 26.11
N LEU A 175 3.09 6.25 26.52
CA LEU A 175 2.04 5.42 25.92
C LEU A 175 1.78 5.82 24.45
N LEU A 176 1.78 7.12 24.15
CA LEU A 176 1.70 7.65 22.79
C LEU A 176 2.94 7.29 21.97
N THR A 177 4.13 7.32 22.55
CA THR A 177 5.38 6.92 21.90
C THR A 177 5.39 5.42 21.57
N LEU A 178 4.90 4.58 22.48
CA LEU A 178 4.70 3.14 22.24
C LEU A 178 3.65 2.88 21.16
N MET A 179 2.53 3.59 21.20
CA MET A 179 1.50 3.50 20.15
C MET A 179 2.01 4.01 18.79
N ARG A 180 2.92 5.00 18.77
CA ARG A 180 3.62 5.40 17.52
C ARG A 180 4.56 4.30 17.04
N THR A 181 5.13 3.48 17.91
CA THR A 181 5.96 2.34 17.53
C THR A 181 5.16 1.29 16.73
N TRP A 182 3.84 1.19 16.94
CA TRP A 182 2.96 0.41 16.06
C TRP A 182 3.06 0.82 14.58
N ARG A 183 3.33 2.11 14.30
CA ARG A 183 3.49 2.61 12.93
C ARG A 183 4.68 2.00 12.21
N PHE A 184 5.72 1.58 12.93
CA PHE A 184 6.82 0.83 12.33
C PHE A 184 6.37 -0.55 11.82
N ILE A 185 5.51 -1.24 12.58
CA ILE A 185 4.91 -2.51 12.15
C ILE A 185 4.03 -2.28 10.91
N ARG A 186 3.25 -1.19 10.89
CA ARG A 186 2.46 -0.81 9.70
C ARG A 186 3.34 -0.49 8.50
N LEU A 187 4.49 0.19 8.68
CA LEU A 187 5.46 0.46 7.62
C LEU A 187 6.06 -0.83 7.05
N VAL A 188 6.52 -1.74 7.91
CA VAL A 188 7.09 -3.03 7.51
C VAL A 188 6.04 -3.89 6.79
N HIS A 189 4.82 -3.95 7.33
CA HIS A 189 3.71 -4.66 6.69
C HIS A 189 3.36 -4.04 5.33
N GLY A 190 3.29 -2.71 5.23
CA GLY A 190 3.02 -2.00 3.98
C GLY A 190 4.08 -2.28 2.91
N VAL A 191 5.36 -2.24 3.27
CA VAL A 191 6.47 -2.57 2.35
C VAL A 191 6.43 -4.04 1.95
N ALA A 192 6.33 -4.97 2.91
CA ALA A 192 6.28 -6.41 2.62
C ALA A 192 5.07 -6.78 1.74
N PHE A 193 3.92 -6.12 1.96
CA PHE A 193 2.73 -6.30 1.14
C PHE A 193 2.92 -5.73 -0.28
N SER A 194 3.55 -4.56 -0.41
CA SER A 194 3.91 -3.97 -1.71
C SER A 194 4.83 -4.88 -2.51
N GLU A 195 5.81 -5.51 -1.86
CA GLU A 195 6.68 -6.49 -2.52
C GLU A 195 5.92 -7.74 -2.94
N LYS A 196 5.04 -8.25 -2.09
CA LYS A 196 4.21 -9.42 -2.42
C LYS A 196 3.31 -9.16 -3.63
N LEU A 197 2.68 -7.99 -3.70
CA LEU A 197 1.86 -7.60 -4.85
C LEU A 197 2.68 -7.55 -6.15
N ARG A 198 3.88 -6.93 -6.08
CA ARG A 198 4.81 -6.87 -7.20
C ARG A 198 5.29 -8.25 -7.63
N ASN A 199 5.57 -9.13 -6.67
CA ASN A 199 6.05 -10.49 -6.93
C ASN A 199 4.97 -11.38 -7.56
N ASP A 200 3.72 -11.21 -7.15
CA ASP A 200 2.56 -11.90 -7.75
C ASP A 200 2.34 -11.48 -9.21
N GLU A 201 2.57 -10.20 -9.54
CA GLU A 201 2.47 -9.68 -10.91
C GLU A 201 3.60 -10.19 -11.80
N ILE A 202 4.83 -10.22 -11.30
CA ILE A 202 5.99 -10.81 -11.99
C ILE A 202 5.73 -12.29 -12.29
N HIS A 203 5.22 -13.06 -11.32
CA HIS A 203 4.91 -14.47 -11.55
C HIS A 203 3.79 -14.71 -12.57
N LYS A 204 2.83 -13.77 -12.72
CA LYS A 204 1.83 -13.84 -13.79
C LYS A 204 2.48 -13.65 -15.15
N LEU A 205 3.33 -12.63 -15.29
CA LEU A 205 4.06 -12.35 -16.53
C LEU A 205 4.95 -13.54 -16.94
N GLU A 206 5.68 -14.12 -15.99
CA GLU A 206 6.48 -15.32 -16.26
C GLU A 206 5.65 -16.54 -16.69
N LYS A 207 4.42 -16.67 -16.17
CA LYS A 207 3.51 -17.74 -16.62
C LYS A 207 3.03 -17.51 -18.04
N GLU A 208 2.72 -16.28 -18.41
CA GLU A 208 2.32 -15.93 -19.77
C GLU A 208 3.46 -16.12 -20.76
N GLU A 209 4.69 -15.71 -20.41
CA GLU A 209 5.89 -15.93 -21.22
C GLU A 209 6.13 -17.42 -21.46
N ARG A 210 6.08 -18.25 -20.41
CA ARG A 210 6.22 -19.71 -20.55
C ARG A 210 5.13 -20.33 -21.42
N MET A 211 3.88 -19.86 -21.33
CA MET A 211 2.81 -20.36 -22.20
C MET A 211 3.08 -20.01 -23.67
N LEU A 212 3.51 -18.77 -23.94
CA LEU A 212 3.88 -18.34 -25.29
C LEU A 212 5.07 -19.14 -25.84
N GLU A 213 6.09 -19.42 -25.04
CA GLU A 213 7.21 -20.27 -25.46
C GLU A 213 6.77 -21.70 -25.80
N THR A 214 5.83 -22.27 -25.03
CA THR A 214 5.28 -23.59 -25.34
C THR A 214 4.42 -23.60 -26.61
N GLU A 215 3.64 -22.55 -26.86
CA GLU A 215 2.88 -22.43 -28.11
C GLU A 215 3.80 -22.24 -29.31
N LEU A 216 4.86 -21.44 -29.16
CA LEU A 216 5.86 -21.22 -30.21
C LEU A 216 6.61 -22.51 -30.56
N THR A 217 7.04 -23.28 -29.56
CA THR A 217 7.72 -24.56 -29.81
C THR A 217 6.81 -25.57 -30.50
N HIS A 218 5.54 -25.65 -30.11
CA HIS A 218 4.57 -26.52 -30.76
C HIS A 218 4.26 -26.09 -32.21
N ALA A 219 4.19 -24.79 -32.48
CA ALA A 219 4.01 -24.26 -33.84
C ALA A 219 5.22 -24.56 -34.73
N VAL A 220 6.44 -24.38 -34.21
CA VAL A 220 7.69 -24.69 -34.94
C VAL A 220 7.81 -26.18 -35.25
N GLU A 221 7.45 -27.05 -34.30
CA GLU A 221 7.46 -28.50 -34.52
C GLU A 221 6.44 -28.90 -35.61
N HIS A 222 5.24 -28.32 -35.55
CA HIS A 222 4.21 -28.54 -36.56
C HIS A 222 4.67 -28.12 -37.97
N ASP A 223 5.28 -26.94 -38.12
CA ASP A 223 5.83 -26.49 -39.40
C ASP A 223 6.95 -27.41 -39.90
N GLY A 224 7.79 -27.92 -38.99
CA GLY A 224 8.81 -28.91 -39.31
C GLY A 224 8.24 -30.23 -39.86
N LEU A 225 7.12 -30.69 -39.32
CA LEU A 225 6.41 -31.88 -39.83
C LEU A 225 5.82 -31.63 -41.22
N LEU A 226 5.18 -30.47 -41.43
CA LEU A 226 4.62 -30.10 -42.74
C LEU A 226 5.72 -29.98 -43.81
N MET A 227 6.89 -29.45 -43.46
CA MET A 227 8.07 -29.41 -44.33
C MET A 227 8.51 -30.82 -44.75
N LYS A 228 8.51 -31.77 -43.81
CA LYS A 228 8.88 -33.16 -44.09
C LYS A 228 7.87 -33.86 -45.00
N GLU A 229 6.58 -33.69 -44.73
CA GLU A 229 5.50 -34.26 -45.54
C GLU A 229 5.52 -33.70 -46.97
N ASN A 230 5.68 -32.37 -47.12
CA ASN A 230 5.83 -31.75 -48.43
C ASN A 230 7.07 -32.26 -49.19
N GLY A 231 8.17 -32.55 -48.49
CA GLY A 231 9.37 -33.15 -49.07
C GLY A 231 9.13 -34.57 -49.59
N ASP A 232 8.43 -35.41 -48.82
CA ASP A 232 8.12 -36.79 -49.23
C ASP A 232 7.07 -36.85 -50.35
N LEU A 233 6.07 -35.96 -50.33
CA LEU A 233 5.12 -35.79 -51.44
C LEU A 233 5.84 -35.45 -52.74
N ARG A 234 6.80 -34.50 -52.71
CA ARG A 234 7.61 -34.16 -53.89
C ARG A 234 8.38 -35.36 -54.45
N LYS A 235 8.96 -36.21 -53.58
CA LYS A 235 9.65 -37.43 -54.02
C LYS A 235 8.70 -38.42 -54.71
N ARG A 236 7.52 -38.66 -54.12
CA ARG A 236 6.50 -39.56 -54.70
C ARG A 236 6.00 -39.08 -56.06
N VAL A 237 5.78 -37.77 -56.21
CA VAL A 237 5.41 -37.18 -57.51
C VAL A 237 6.49 -37.45 -58.55
N LEU A 238 7.77 -37.28 -58.19
CA LEU A 238 8.91 -37.53 -59.07
C LEU A 238 9.06 -39.01 -59.47
N GLU A 239 8.79 -39.94 -58.56
CA GLU A 239 8.73 -41.37 -58.86
C GLU A 239 7.59 -41.71 -59.81
N LEU A 240 6.39 -41.17 -59.57
CA LEU A 240 5.23 -41.36 -60.43
C LEU A 240 5.50 -40.83 -61.84
N GLU A 241 6.09 -39.64 -61.98
CA GLU A 241 6.48 -39.09 -63.29
C GLU A 241 7.44 -40.02 -64.03
N LYS A 242 8.47 -40.55 -63.36
CA LYS A 242 9.39 -41.53 -63.97
C LYS A 242 8.68 -42.80 -64.42
N THR A 243 7.82 -43.38 -63.57
CA THR A 243 7.09 -44.60 -63.92
C THR A 243 6.14 -44.38 -65.10
N LEU A 244 5.52 -43.19 -65.19
CA LEU A 244 4.66 -42.81 -66.31
C LEU A 244 5.46 -42.70 -67.61
N GLU A 245 6.63 -42.05 -67.58
CA GLU A 245 7.52 -41.96 -68.74
C GLU A 245 7.98 -43.33 -69.25
N GLU A 246 8.31 -44.25 -68.33
CA GLU A 246 8.68 -45.63 -68.67
C GLU A 246 7.52 -46.41 -69.29
N ALA A 247 6.31 -46.29 -68.74
CA ALA A 247 5.11 -46.93 -69.29
C ALA A 247 4.77 -46.39 -70.68
N LEU A 248 4.89 -45.07 -70.89
CA LEU A 248 4.63 -44.42 -72.16
C LEU A 248 5.67 -44.82 -73.22
N LYS A 249 6.94 -44.98 -72.84
CA LYS A 249 7.97 -45.58 -73.72
C LYS A 249 7.62 -47.01 -74.11
N LYS A 250 7.18 -47.86 -73.18
CA LYS A 250 6.79 -49.25 -73.47
C LYS A 250 5.59 -49.34 -74.40
N ALA A 251 4.60 -48.45 -74.27
CA ALA A 251 3.40 -48.44 -75.11
C ALA A 251 3.64 -47.95 -76.55
N LYS A 252 4.78 -47.29 -76.82
CA LYS A 252 5.17 -46.79 -78.15
C LYS A 252 5.98 -47.78 -78.99
N VAL A 253 6.38 -48.91 -78.40
CA VAL A 253 7.11 -50.02 -79.05
C VAL A 253 6.12 -51.12 -79.40
#